data_AF-A0A7C1N3K8-F1
#
_entry.id   AF-A0A7C1N3K8-F1
#
_cell.length_a   1.000
_cell.length_b   1.000
_cell.length_c   1.000
_cell.angle_alpha   90.00
_cell.angle_beta   90.00
_cell.angle_gamma   90.00
#
_symmetry.space_group_name_H-M   'P 1'
#
loop_
_entity.id
_entity.type
_entity.pdbx_description
1 polymer ?
#
loop_
_entity_poly.entity_id
_entity_poly.type
_entity_poly.pdbx_seq_one_letter_code
_entity_poly.pdbx_strand_id
1 'polypeptide(L)'
;MKSGLLDKQYEPRDVEKRWYRFWEENRLFEASEESAGRSYSIVIPPPNVTGVLHMGHALNNTLQDILCRYRRLRGDNVLWMPGTDHAGIATQNVVEKKLAGEGLDRHQLGREKFIEAVWKWRKEYGSAIIHQLKSLGASCDWKRERFTMDEGLSTAVRRVFVQLYNEKLIYRGDYIINWCHRCYTALADLEVEHEIHDGHLYHIRYPFADGSGGVVVATTRPETMLGDTAVAVHPEDDRYCDIGSETLILPLMNREIPIIKDKYVDKLFGTGALKVTPAHDTNDFEIGVRHQLSSIKVIGDDGKMTSEAGQYVGLDRFACREAVIEALKKEGVLEKIEPHKHSIGHCYRCKTLIEPNLSKQWFVKTKPLAEKAITAVKKGDTRIVPDMWTKTYFEWMDNIKDWCISRQIWWGHQIPAWTCQKCEEMIVAMDRPKTCSSCGGDDLVQETDVLDTWFSSALWPFSTMGWPEETPLLKVFYPTSVLVTGFDILFFWVARMMMMGLHFMKEVPFKDVYVHALVRDEDGKKMSKSTGNVIDPITVIEKYGTDAFRFTLAAFAAQGRDVKMSEKRVDGYRHFVNKLWNAARFSLMHIDEDVELP
;
A
#
# COMPACT_ATOMS: atom_id res chain seq x y z
N MET A 1 -41.00 -9.47 -46.18
CA MET A 1 -39.86 -8.55 -45.98
C MET A 1 -38.83 -9.28 -45.14
N LYS A 2 -37.58 -9.40 -45.60
CA LYS A 2 -36.51 -10.17 -44.95
C LYS A 2 -36.21 -9.60 -43.55
N SER A 3 -36.68 -10.25 -42.49
CA SER A 3 -36.57 -9.79 -41.09
C SER A 3 -35.26 -10.20 -40.40
N GLY A 4 -34.20 -10.52 -41.15
CA GLY A 4 -32.93 -11.03 -40.61
C GLY A 4 -31.66 -10.28 -41.04
N LEU A 5 -31.78 -9.16 -41.77
CA LEU A 5 -30.60 -8.41 -42.20
C LEU A 5 -30.08 -7.49 -41.09
N LEU A 6 -28.80 -7.62 -40.77
CA LEU A 6 -28.08 -6.66 -39.93
C LEU A 6 -28.08 -5.25 -40.56
N ASP A 7 -28.08 -4.23 -39.70
CA ASP A 7 -27.98 -2.82 -40.12
C ASP A 7 -26.69 -2.54 -40.89
N LYS A 8 -26.68 -1.49 -41.74
CA LYS A 8 -25.50 -1.14 -42.55
C LYS A 8 -24.28 -0.72 -41.71
N GLN A 9 -24.53 -0.19 -40.52
CA GLN A 9 -23.49 0.26 -39.60
C GLN A 9 -23.66 -0.45 -38.26
N TYR A 10 -22.53 -0.81 -37.65
CA TYR A 10 -22.53 -1.35 -36.30
C TYR A 10 -22.80 -0.23 -35.29
N GLU A 11 -23.89 -0.37 -34.52
CA GLU A 11 -24.23 0.50 -33.40
C GLU A 11 -24.00 -0.25 -32.08
N PRO A 12 -22.86 -0.01 -31.39
CA PRO A 12 -22.47 -0.82 -30.24
C PRO A 12 -23.47 -0.75 -29.08
N ARG A 13 -24.04 0.43 -28.83
CA ARG A 13 -24.84 0.72 -27.63
C ARG A 13 -25.99 -0.27 -27.40
N ASP A 14 -26.77 -0.55 -28.44
CA ASP A 14 -27.93 -1.44 -28.33
C ASP A 14 -27.52 -2.91 -28.30
N VAL A 15 -26.48 -3.26 -29.06
CA VAL A 15 -25.95 -4.64 -29.14
C VAL A 15 -25.30 -5.05 -27.81
N GLU A 16 -24.39 -4.22 -27.29
CA GLU A 16 -23.65 -4.47 -26.05
C GLU A 16 -24.61 -4.58 -24.86
N LYS A 17 -25.55 -3.63 -24.73
CA LYS A 17 -26.54 -3.64 -23.64
C LYS A 17 -27.44 -4.87 -23.69
N ARG A 18 -27.89 -5.28 -24.88
CA ARG A 18 -28.74 -6.47 -25.06
C ARG A 18 -28.00 -7.74 -24.65
N TRP A 19 -26.79 -7.94 -25.15
CA TRP A 19 -26.02 -9.17 -24.90
C TRP A 19 -25.57 -9.28 -23.46
N TYR A 20 -25.14 -8.17 -22.86
CA TYR A 20 -24.72 -8.19 -21.46
C TYR A 20 -25.87 -8.58 -20.54
N ARG A 21 -27.05 -7.98 -20.75
CA ARG A 21 -28.28 -8.35 -20.05
C ARG A 21 -28.61 -9.83 -20.23
N PHE A 22 -28.54 -10.34 -21.47
CA PHE A 22 -28.78 -11.76 -21.75
C PHE A 22 -27.83 -12.67 -20.97
N TRP A 23 -26.52 -12.37 -20.92
CA TRP A 23 -25.55 -13.18 -20.20
C TRP A 23 -25.78 -13.19 -18.69
N GLU A 24 -26.15 -12.05 -18.10
CA GLU A 24 -26.48 -11.95 -16.67
C GLU A 24 -27.78 -12.69 -16.33
N GLU A 25 -28.85 -12.48 -17.09
CA GLU A 25 -30.16 -13.11 -16.85
C GLU A 25 -30.08 -14.64 -16.98
N ASN A 26 -29.23 -15.15 -17.89
CA ASN A 26 -29.01 -16.58 -18.08
C ASN A 26 -27.86 -17.14 -17.22
N ARG A 27 -27.28 -16.33 -16.32
CA ARG A 27 -26.24 -16.77 -15.36
C ARG A 27 -25.03 -17.42 -16.02
N LEU A 28 -24.66 -16.98 -17.23
CA LEU A 28 -23.61 -17.62 -18.05
C LEU A 28 -22.17 -17.40 -17.53
N PHE A 29 -22.00 -16.57 -16.50
CA PHE A 29 -20.70 -16.26 -15.92
C PHE A 29 -20.41 -17.03 -14.62
N GLU A 30 -21.43 -17.69 -14.05
CA GLU A 30 -21.33 -18.33 -12.75
C GLU A 30 -20.45 -19.57 -12.79
N ALA A 31 -19.60 -19.69 -11.77
CA ALA A 31 -18.75 -20.85 -11.59
C ALA A 31 -19.49 -21.95 -10.85
N SER A 32 -19.26 -23.21 -11.23
CA SER A 32 -19.89 -24.38 -10.58
C SER A 32 -19.00 -24.93 -9.47
N GLU A 33 -19.56 -25.24 -8.32
CA GLU A 33 -18.84 -25.92 -7.22
C GLU A 33 -18.85 -27.45 -7.36
N GLU A 34 -19.64 -27.99 -8.29
CA GLU A 34 -19.87 -29.43 -8.46
C GLU A 34 -19.30 -29.96 -9.78
N SER A 35 -18.75 -29.09 -10.62
CA SER A 35 -18.26 -29.50 -11.95
C SER A 35 -17.05 -30.43 -11.85
N ALA A 36 -17.13 -31.55 -12.57
CA ALA A 36 -16.01 -32.46 -12.79
C ALA A 36 -14.98 -31.94 -13.82
N GLY A 37 -15.25 -30.78 -14.45
CA GLY A 37 -14.35 -30.14 -15.40
C GLY A 37 -13.12 -29.53 -14.73
N ARG A 38 -12.06 -29.29 -15.52
CA ARG A 38 -10.86 -28.61 -15.04
C ARG A 38 -11.23 -27.20 -14.56
N SER A 39 -10.82 -26.85 -13.34
CA SER A 39 -11.03 -25.51 -12.80
C SER A 39 -10.01 -24.50 -13.34
N TYR A 40 -10.47 -23.28 -13.55
CA TYR A 40 -9.64 -22.13 -13.88
C TYR A 40 -10.15 -20.90 -13.12
N SER A 41 -9.30 -20.29 -12.32
CA SER A 41 -9.69 -19.18 -11.46
C SER A 41 -8.74 -18.00 -11.53
N ILE A 42 -9.35 -16.81 -11.49
CA ILE A 42 -8.67 -15.52 -11.40
C ILE A 42 -9.41 -14.69 -10.35
N VAL A 43 -8.66 -14.01 -9.49
CA VAL A 43 -9.21 -12.99 -8.58
C VAL A 43 -8.92 -11.60 -9.14
N ILE A 44 -9.93 -10.74 -9.21
CA ILE A 44 -9.71 -9.33 -9.61
C ILE A 44 -8.86 -8.66 -8.54
N PRO A 45 -7.80 -7.89 -8.91
CA PRO A 45 -7.18 -6.94 -8.01
C PRO A 45 -8.23 -5.93 -7.55
N PRO A 46 -8.70 -6.00 -6.30
CA PRO A 46 -9.93 -5.34 -5.89
C PRO A 46 -9.75 -3.83 -6.01
N PRO A 47 -10.54 -3.12 -6.84
CA PRO A 47 -10.39 -1.68 -6.97
C PRO A 47 -10.75 -0.96 -5.67
N ASN A 48 -9.97 0.07 -5.34
CA ASN A 48 -10.18 0.89 -4.14
C ASN A 48 -11.49 1.69 -4.24
N VAL A 49 -12.29 1.73 -3.17
CA VAL A 49 -13.55 2.50 -3.07
C VAL A 49 -13.35 4.03 -2.94
N THR A 50 -12.44 4.60 -3.72
CA THR A 50 -11.99 6.01 -3.68
C THR A 50 -12.51 6.85 -4.85
N GLY A 51 -13.43 6.29 -5.65
CA GLY A 51 -14.03 6.95 -6.82
C GLY A 51 -14.24 5.99 -7.99
N VAL A 52 -14.23 6.54 -9.21
CA VAL A 52 -14.40 5.79 -10.46
C VAL A 52 -13.10 5.13 -10.95
N LEU A 53 -13.25 4.08 -11.76
CA LEU A 53 -12.17 3.40 -12.47
C LEU A 53 -11.52 4.32 -13.52
N HIS A 54 -10.32 3.93 -13.93
CA HIS A 54 -9.52 4.61 -14.95
C HIS A 54 -8.98 3.59 -15.96
N MET A 55 -8.31 4.07 -17.01
CA MET A 55 -7.76 3.24 -18.09
C MET A 55 -6.92 2.05 -17.64
N GLY A 56 -6.05 2.22 -16.63
CA GLY A 56 -5.29 1.10 -16.05
C GLY A 56 -6.18 -0.06 -15.55
N HIS A 57 -7.31 0.24 -14.91
CA HIS A 57 -8.28 -0.78 -14.48
C HIS A 57 -8.95 -1.44 -15.70
N ALA A 58 -9.29 -0.66 -16.73
CA ALA A 58 -9.88 -1.20 -17.95
C ALA A 58 -8.92 -2.16 -18.67
N LEU A 59 -7.63 -1.83 -18.77
CA LEU A 59 -6.59 -2.73 -19.32
C LEU A 59 -6.53 -4.03 -18.53
N ASN A 60 -6.36 -3.93 -17.21
CA ASN A 60 -6.21 -5.09 -16.34
C ASN A 60 -7.40 -6.05 -16.44
N ASN A 61 -8.63 -5.52 -16.37
CA ASN A 61 -9.85 -6.32 -16.48
C ASN A 61 -10.09 -6.87 -17.89
N THR A 62 -9.69 -6.13 -18.94
CA THR A 62 -9.75 -6.63 -20.33
C THR A 62 -8.89 -7.87 -20.51
N LEU A 63 -7.66 -7.84 -20.00
CA LEU A 63 -6.73 -8.97 -20.08
C LEU A 63 -7.24 -10.19 -19.30
N GLN A 64 -7.76 -9.98 -18.09
CA GLN A 64 -8.38 -11.05 -17.30
C GLN A 64 -9.59 -11.66 -18.01
N ASP A 65 -10.49 -10.84 -18.53
CA ASP A 65 -11.70 -11.31 -19.20
C ASP A 65 -11.38 -12.08 -20.49
N ILE A 66 -10.34 -11.69 -21.24
CA ILE A 66 -9.85 -12.47 -22.40
C ILE A 66 -9.47 -13.88 -21.98
N LEU A 67 -8.69 -14.01 -20.90
CA LEU A 67 -8.29 -15.32 -20.37
C LEU A 67 -9.51 -16.12 -19.89
N CYS A 68 -10.38 -15.52 -19.09
CA CYS A 68 -11.57 -16.20 -18.56
C CYS A 68 -12.51 -16.67 -19.68
N ARG A 69 -12.80 -15.82 -20.68
CA ARG A 69 -13.64 -16.20 -21.83
C ARG A 69 -12.98 -17.29 -22.68
N TYR A 70 -11.68 -17.19 -22.95
CA TYR A 70 -10.95 -18.23 -23.67
C TYR A 70 -11.05 -19.58 -22.96
N ARG A 71 -10.86 -19.63 -21.64
CA ARG A 71 -10.93 -20.88 -20.86
C ARG A 71 -12.35 -21.44 -20.77
N ARG A 72 -13.38 -20.58 -20.64
CA ARG A 72 -14.79 -21.01 -20.75
C ARG A 72 -15.08 -21.67 -22.10
N LEU A 73 -14.62 -21.06 -23.20
CA LEU A 73 -14.78 -21.62 -24.54
C LEU A 73 -14.01 -22.94 -24.74
N ARG A 74 -12.97 -23.20 -23.94
CA ARG A 74 -12.26 -24.48 -23.90
C ARG A 74 -12.93 -25.54 -23.03
N GLY A 75 -14.08 -25.23 -22.42
CA GLY A 75 -14.84 -26.14 -21.58
C GLY A 75 -14.39 -26.20 -20.11
N ASP A 76 -13.51 -25.30 -19.67
CA ASP A 76 -13.11 -25.24 -18.27
C ASP A 76 -14.21 -24.63 -17.39
N ASN A 77 -14.25 -25.04 -16.13
CA ASN A 77 -15.06 -24.40 -15.10
C ASN A 77 -14.34 -23.12 -14.61
N VAL A 78 -14.87 -21.95 -14.95
CA VAL A 78 -14.16 -20.67 -14.75
C VAL A 78 -14.77 -19.84 -13.63
N LEU A 79 -13.97 -19.56 -12.60
CA LEU A 79 -14.28 -18.57 -11.57
C LEU A 79 -13.46 -17.29 -11.79
N TRP A 80 -14.14 -16.22 -12.21
CA TRP A 80 -13.56 -14.88 -12.15
C TRP A 80 -14.19 -14.11 -10.99
N MET A 81 -13.47 -14.04 -9.88
CA MET A 81 -13.97 -13.52 -8.60
C MET A 81 -13.91 -11.98 -8.57
N PRO A 82 -15.06 -11.29 -8.51
CA PRO A 82 -15.10 -9.84 -8.39
C PRO A 82 -15.04 -9.37 -6.94
N GLY A 83 -14.54 -8.16 -6.73
CA GLY A 83 -14.65 -7.50 -5.44
C GLY A 83 -13.99 -6.14 -5.40
N THR A 84 -14.14 -5.46 -4.27
CA THR A 84 -13.63 -4.10 -4.02
C THR A 84 -12.85 -4.02 -2.72
N ASP A 85 -11.90 -3.07 -2.66
CA ASP A 85 -11.05 -2.86 -1.50
C ASP A 85 -11.50 -1.62 -0.72
N HIS A 86 -11.62 -1.77 0.59
CA HIS A 86 -11.89 -0.68 1.53
C HIS A 86 -10.84 0.44 1.47
N ALA A 87 -9.61 0.13 1.04
CA ALA A 87 -8.52 1.08 0.81
C ALA A 87 -8.13 1.97 2.01
N GLY A 88 -8.51 1.57 3.23
CA GLY A 88 -8.15 2.18 4.51
C GLY A 88 -8.03 3.70 4.44
N ILE A 89 -6.78 4.16 4.46
CA ILE A 89 -6.43 5.57 4.48
C ILE A 89 -6.91 6.36 3.25
N ALA A 90 -6.89 5.75 2.07
CA ALA A 90 -7.28 6.43 0.85
C ALA A 90 -8.78 6.78 0.86
N THR A 91 -9.62 5.86 1.32
CA THR A 91 -11.07 6.09 1.47
C THR A 91 -11.35 7.09 2.58
N GLN A 92 -10.69 6.94 3.74
CA GLN A 92 -10.81 7.88 4.84
C GLN A 92 -10.51 9.32 4.39
N ASN A 93 -9.43 9.54 3.64
CA ASN A 93 -9.07 10.87 3.14
C ASN A 93 -10.13 11.47 2.18
N VAL A 94 -10.72 10.65 1.31
CA VAL A 94 -11.74 11.14 0.37
C VAL A 94 -13.01 11.55 1.12
N VAL A 95 -13.39 10.78 2.14
CA VAL A 95 -14.55 11.10 3.00
C VAL A 95 -14.25 12.34 3.86
N GLU A 96 -13.06 12.46 4.43
CA GLU A 96 -12.64 13.66 5.18
C GLU A 96 -12.69 14.91 4.29
N LYS A 97 -12.22 14.84 3.02
CA LYS A 97 -12.33 15.96 2.06
C LYS A 97 -13.77 16.35 1.77
N LYS A 98 -14.68 15.37 1.65
CA LYS A 98 -16.12 15.63 1.48
C LYS A 98 -16.69 16.35 2.70
N LEU A 99 -16.42 15.84 3.90
CA LEU A 99 -16.89 16.42 5.15
C LEU A 99 -16.35 17.85 5.36
N ALA A 100 -15.09 18.09 5.02
CA ALA A 100 -14.49 19.42 5.08
C ALA A 100 -15.20 20.41 4.14
N GLY A 101 -15.66 19.95 2.97
CA GLY A 101 -16.51 20.74 2.06
C GLY A 101 -17.90 21.06 2.63
N GLU A 102 -18.38 20.25 3.58
CA GLU A 102 -19.61 20.46 4.34
C GLU A 102 -19.37 21.27 5.65
N GLY A 103 -18.12 21.71 5.90
CA GLY A 103 -17.74 22.46 7.10
C GLY A 103 -17.60 21.61 8.36
N LEU A 104 -17.56 20.28 8.23
CA LEU A 104 -17.42 19.32 9.33
C LEU A 104 -16.03 18.68 9.33
N ASP A 105 -15.51 18.37 10.53
CA ASP A 105 -14.31 17.56 10.71
C ASP A 105 -14.63 16.23 11.41
N ARG A 106 -13.80 15.21 11.18
CA ARG A 106 -13.94 13.87 11.78
C ARG A 106 -13.93 13.93 13.31
N HIS A 107 -13.12 14.80 13.92
CA HIS A 107 -13.04 14.90 15.38
C HIS A 107 -14.32 15.49 15.97
N GLN A 108 -15.02 16.36 15.23
CA GLN A 108 -16.32 16.91 15.62
C GLN A 108 -17.44 15.86 15.51
N LEU A 109 -17.35 14.96 14.52
CA LEU A 109 -18.32 13.88 14.31
C LEU A 109 -18.18 12.73 15.32
N GLY A 110 -16.94 12.42 15.70
CA GLY A 110 -16.60 11.23 16.48
C GLY A 110 -16.46 9.97 15.60
N ARG A 111 -15.78 8.95 16.15
CA ARG A 111 -15.36 7.74 15.40
C ARG A 111 -16.54 6.97 14.81
N GLU A 112 -17.60 6.75 15.58
CA GLU A 112 -18.77 5.96 15.16
C GLU A 112 -19.47 6.57 13.95
N LYS A 113 -19.86 7.86 14.05
CA LYS A 113 -20.53 8.58 12.96
C LYS A 113 -19.63 8.72 11.72
N PHE A 114 -18.33 8.88 11.92
CA PHE A 114 -17.38 8.89 10.81
C PHE A 114 -17.37 7.55 10.06
N ILE A 115 -17.31 6.42 10.77
CA ILE A 115 -17.37 5.08 10.18
C ILE A 115 -18.68 4.87 9.41
N GLU A 116 -19.81 5.32 9.95
CA GLU A 116 -21.10 5.29 9.24
C GLU A 116 -21.07 6.09 7.93
N ALA A 117 -20.46 7.28 7.94
CA ALA A 117 -20.30 8.11 6.74
C ALA A 117 -19.44 7.40 5.68
N VAL A 118 -18.37 6.70 6.09
CA VAL A 118 -17.54 5.92 5.17
C VAL A 118 -18.30 4.73 4.58
N TRP A 119 -19.13 4.04 5.36
CA TRP A 119 -20.02 2.99 4.83
C TRP A 119 -21.04 3.51 3.83
N LYS A 120 -21.61 4.71 4.08
CA LYS A 120 -22.51 5.38 3.13
C LYS A 120 -21.79 5.71 1.82
N TRP A 121 -20.58 6.25 1.90
CA TRP A 121 -19.71 6.48 0.75
C TRP A 121 -19.46 5.20 -0.05
N ARG A 122 -19.12 4.09 0.62
CA ARG A 122 -18.93 2.78 -0.02
C ARG A 122 -20.15 2.32 -0.79
N LYS A 123 -21.37 2.51 -0.25
CA LYS A 123 -22.61 2.12 -0.95
C LYS A 123 -22.80 2.90 -2.26
N GLU A 124 -22.50 4.20 -2.24
CA GLU A 124 -22.62 5.08 -3.40
C GLU A 124 -21.58 4.72 -4.47
N TYR A 125 -20.28 4.74 -4.12
CA TYR A 125 -19.19 4.57 -5.09
C TYR A 125 -18.86 3.12 -5.43
N GLY A 126 -19.09 2.17 -4.51
CA GLY A 126 -18.93 0.75 -4.79
C GLY A 126 -19.86 0.30 -5.93
N SER A 127 -21.09 0.82 -5.96
CA SER A 127 -22.04 0.55 -7.03
C SER A 127 -21.57 1.07 -8.40
N ALA A 128 -20.88 2.22 -8.43
CA ALA A 128 -20.34 2.81 -9.64
C ALA A 128 -19.19 1.98 -10.23
N ILE A 129 -18.27 1.48 -9.38
CA ILE A 129 -17.16 0.61 -9.81
C ILE A 129 -17.71 -0.65 -10.49
N ILE A 130 -18.68 -1.31 -9.85
CA ILE A 130 -19.30 -2.51 -10.42
C ILE A 130 -20.01 -2.19 -11.74
N HIS A 131 -20.75 -1.08 -11.81
CA HIS A 131 -21.36 -0.63 -13.05
C HIS A 131 -20.32 -0.43 -14.16
N GLN A 132 -19.18 0.18 -13.88
CA GLN A 132 -18.11 0.37 -14.87
C GLN A 132 -17.52 -0.95 -15.36
N LEU A 133 -17.30 -1.93 -14.47
CA LEU A 133 -16.83 -3.26 -14.87
C LEU A 133 -17.87 -4.00 -15.73
N LYS A 134 -19.15 -3.89 -15.39
CA LYS A 134 -20.24 -4.45 -16.20
C LYS A 134 -20.34 -3.79 -17.57
N SER A 135 -20.20 -2.46 -17.64
CA SER A 135 -20.14 -1.71 -18.90
C SER A 135 -18.91 -2.06 -19.74
N LEU A 136 -17.80 -2.49 -19.12
CA LEU A 136 -16.65 -3.09 -19.84
C LEU A 136 -16.93 -4.51 -20.36
N GLY A 137 -18.12 -5.06 -20.15
CA GLY A 137 -18.46 -6.41 -20.57
C GLY A 137 -17.74 -7.51 -19.76
N ALA A 138 -17.37 -7.23 -18.51
CA ALA A 138 -16.64 -8.17 -17.67
C ALA A 138 -17.51 -9.40 -17.31
N SER A 139 -17.05 -10.60 -17.65
CA SER A 139 -17.73 -11.88 -17.37
C SER A 139 -17.47 -12.43 -15.96
N CYS A 140 -17.60 -11.58 -14.93
CA CYS A 140 -17.34 -11.98 -13.54
C CYS A 140 -18.51 -12.79 -12.94
N ASP A 141 -18.21 -13.60 -11.92
CA ASP A 141 -19.25 -14.21 -11.08
C ASP A 141 -19.79 -13.18 -10.07
N TRP A 142 -20.69 -12.31 -10.55
CA TRP A 142 -21.23 -11.19 -9.77
C TRP A 142 -21.99 -11.61 -8.50
N LYS A 143 -22.50 -12.84 -8.45
CA LYS A 143 -23.17 -13.37 -7.26
C LYS A 143 -22.20 -13.49 -6.07
N ARG A 144 -20.91 -13.64 -6.36
CA ARG A 144 -19.84 -13.83 -5.38
C ARG A 144 -19.02 -12.57 -5.12
N GLU A 145 -19.55 -11.39 -5.45
CA GLU A 145 -18.87 -10.12 -5.15
C GLU A 145 -18.41 -10.06 -3.69
N ARG A 146 -17.11 -9.75 -3.50
CA ARG A 146 -16.49 -9.60 -2.18
C ARG A 146 -16.11 -8.18 -1.87
N PHE A 147 -16.03 -7.89 -0.57
CA PHE A 147 -15.49 -6.64 -0.06
C PHE A 147 -14.49 -6.97 1.04
N THR A 148 -13.33 -6.31 1.06
CA THR A 148 -12.27 -6.64 2.02
C THR A 148 -12.71 -6.57 3.49
N MET A 149 -13.72 -5.74 3.81
CA MET A 149 -14.33 -5.66 5.15
C MET A 149 -15.74 -6.28 5.24
N ASP A 150 -16.10 -7.20 4.34
CA ASP A 150 -17.28 -8.05 4.57
C ASP A 150 -17.05 -9.01 5.76
N GLU A 151 -18.11 -9.65 6.23
CA GLU A 151 -18.08 -10.47 7.44
C GLU A 151 -17.11 -11.65 7.34
N GLY A 152 -17.12 -12.35 6.21
CA GLY A 152 -16.25 -13.51 5.96
C GLY A 152 -14.78 -13.11 5.93
N LEU A 153 -14.44 -12.06 5.17
CA LEU A 153 -13.07 -11.58 5.08
C LEU A 153 -12.59 -10.95 6.38
N SER A 154 -13.45 -10.23 7.11
CA SER A 154 -13.10 -9.69 8.43
C SER A 154 -12.77 -10.79 9.44
N THR A 155 -13.50 -11.91 9.38
CA THR A 155 -13.22 -13.10 10.21
C THR A 155 -11.88 -13.73 9.84
N ALA A 156 -11.60 -13.87 8.53
CA ALA A 156 -10.31 -14.34 8.03
C ALA A 156 -9.13 -13.48 8.53
N VAL A 157 -9.26 -12.15 8.42
CA VAL A 157 -8.24 -11.20 8.87
C VAL A 157 -7.95 -11.33 10.37
N ARG A 158 -8.98 -11.41 11.21
CA ARG A 158 -8.81 -11.62 12.65
C ARG A 158 -8.10 -12.93 12.95
N ARG A 159 -8.49 -14.02 12.28
CA ARG A 159 -7.87 -15.35 12.47
C ARG A 159 -6.39 -15.34 12.09
N VAL A 160 -6.04 -14.72 10.96
CA VAL A 160 -4.64 -14.55 10.54
C VAL A 160 -3.85 -13.78 11.58
N PHE A 161 -4.38 -12.66 12.09
CA PHE A 161 -3.69 -11.88 13.11
C PHE A 161 -3.43 -12.70 14.38
N VAL A 162 -4.47 -13.33 14.92
CA VAL A 162 -4.36 -14.14 16.15
C VAL A 162 -3.38 -15.30 15.95
N GLN A 163 -3.43 -15.98 14.81
CA GLN A 163 -2.53 -17.10 14.53
C GLN A 163 -1.08 -16.65 14.40
N LEU A 164 -0.78 -15.62 13.61
CA LEU A 164 0.59 -15.11 13.47
C LEU A 164 1.15 -14.57 14.80
N TYR A 165 0.30 -13.98 15.64
CA TYR A 165 0.69 -13.56 16.98
C TYR A 165 1.07 -14.74 17.87
N ASN A 166 0.25 -15.79 17.88
CA ASN A 166 0.53 -17.03 18.63
C ASN A 166 1.81 -17.71 18.14
N GLU A 167 2.08 -17.65 16.84
CA GLU A 167 3.30 -18.16 16.21
C GLU A 167 4.54 -17.26 16.41
N LYS A 168 4.42 -16.16 17.16
CA LYS A 168 5.51 -15.17 17.40
C LYS A 168 6.04 -14.51 16.13
N LEU A 169 5.24 -14.53 15.06
CA LEU A 169 5.49 -13.84 13.80
C LEU A 169 4.94 -12.41 13.84
N ILE A 170 3.89 -12.15 14.62
CA ILE A 170 3.49 -10.78 14.97
C ILE A 170 4.10 -10.37 16.31
N TYR A 171 4.64 -9.15 16.35
CA TYR A 171 5.15 -8.54 17.57
C TYR A 171 4.89 -7.04 17.58
N ARG A 172 5.02 -6.42 18.76
CA ARG A 172 4.98 -4.97 18.92
C ARG A 172 6.39 -4.46 19.19
N GLY A 173 6.82 -3.44 18.46
CA GLY A 173 8.16 -2.86 18.59
C GLY A 173 8.13 -1.36 18.36
N ASP A 174 9.20 -0.69 18.79
CA ASP A 174 9.40 0.72 18.47
C ASP A 174 9.88 0.85 17.02
N TYR A 175 9.39 1.88 16.33
CA TYR A 175 9.75 2.15 14.95
C TYR A 175 9.65 3.65 14.67
N ILE A 176 10.49 4.12 13.75
CA ILE A 176 10.41 5.49 13.26
C ILE A 176 9.40 5.55 12.13
N ILE A 177 8.34 6.31 12.38
CA ILE A 177 7.30 6.59 11.41
C ILE A 177 7.43 8.01 10.90
N ASN A 178 7.05 8.24 9.64
CA ASN A 178 6.79 9.59 9.16
C ASN A 178 5.51 10.10 9.83
N TRP A 179 5.61 11.05 10.75
CA TRP A 179 4.46 11.56 11.48
C TRP A 179 4.08 12.97 11.05
N CYS A 180 2.78 13.19 10.85
CA CYS A 180 2.25 14.51 10.55
C CYS A 180 1.52 15.08 11.77
N HIS A 181 2.17 15.98 12.52
CA HIS A 181 1.61 16.62 13.72
C HIS A 181 0.28 17.34 13.47
N ARG A 182 0.05 17.86 12.26
CA ARG A 182 -1.23 18.50 11.90
C ARG A 182 -2.37 17.50 11.77
N CYS A 183 -2.08 16.31 11.23
CA CYS A 183 -3.07 15.31 10.89
C CYS A 183 -3.19 14.22 11.97
N TYR A 184 -2.29 14.23 12.95
CA TYR A 184 -2.16 13.22 14.00
C TYR A 184 -2.18 11.80 13.43
N THR A 185 -1.33 11.56 12.44
CA THR A 185 -1.30 10.28 11.74
C THR A 185 0.07 9.99 11.16
N ALA A 186 0.41 8.70 11.13
CA ALA A 186 1.57 8.18 10.43
C ALA A 186 1.33 8.22 8.91
N LEU A 187 2.41 8.41 8.16
CA LEU A 187 2.44 8.44 6.71
C LEU A 187 3.39 7.35 6.20
N ALA A 188 3.03 6.69 5.11
CA ALA A 188 3.95 5.81 4.40
C ALA A 188 4.99 6.65 3.63
N ASP A 189 6.15 6.07 3.28
CA ASP A 189 7.19 6.78 2.53
C ASP A 189 6.68 7.37 1.20
N LEU A 190 5.77 6.66 0.53
CA LEU A 190 5.11 7.11 -0.70
C LEU A 190 4.15 8.30 -0.50
N GLU A 191 3.76 8.58 0.76
CA GLU A 191 2.91 9.71 1.15
C GLU A 191 3.75 10.93 1.58
N VAL A 192 5.08 10.83 1.53
CA VAL A 192 6.01 11.92 1.82
C VAL A 192 6.50 12.55 0.53
N GLU A 193 6.05 13.77 0.27
CA GLU A 193 6.53 14.56 -0.86
C GLU A 193 7.76 15.35 -0.43
N HIS A 194 8.85 15.18 -1.16
CA HIS A 194 10.11 15.82 -0.85
C HIS A 194 10.26 17.11 -1.65
N GLU A 195 10.47 18.22 -0.94
CA GLU A 195 10.71 19.54 -1.51
C GLU A 195 12.09 20.03 -1.08
N ILE A 196 12.80 20.72 -1.97
CA ILE A 196 14.12 21.29 -1.66
C ILE A 196 13.90 22.62 -0.96
N HIS A 197 14.43 22.75 0.26
CA HIS A 197 14.40 23.99 1.03
C HIS A 197 15.80 24.55 1.24
N ASP A 198 15.88 25.88 1.26
CA ASP A 198 17.06 26.59 1.74
C ASP A 198 17.06 26.55 3.27
N GLY A 199 18.06 25.89 3.85
CA GLY A 199 18.27 25.76 5.29
C GLY A 199 19.71 26.08 5.68
N HIS A 200 20.10 25.63 6.87
CA HIS A 200 21.45 25.82 7.39
C HIS A 200 22.02 24.50 7.90
N LEU A 201 23.34 24.38 7.82
CA LEU A 201 24.14 23.33 8.44
C LEU A 201 24.90 23.95 9.62
N TYR A 202 24.58 23.51 10.82
CA TYR A 202 25.14 24.01 12.08
C TYR A 202 26.29 23.10 12.52
N HIS A 203 27.44 23.70 12.79
CA HIS A 203 28.62 23.00 13.30
C HIS A 203 28.71 23.22 14.80
N ILE A 204 28.48 22.17 15.58
CA ILE A 204 28.35 22.22 17.04
C ILE A 204 29.45 21.37 17.65
N ARG A 205 30.22 21.94 18.58
CA ARG A 205 31.26 21.24 19.32
C ARG A 205 30.67 20.50 20.52
N TYR A 206 30.96 19.21 20.61
CA TYR A 206 30.64 18.33 21.73
C TYR A 206 31.94 18.13 22.52
N PRO A 207 32.05 18.65 23.75
CA PRO A 207 33.24 18.47 24.57
C PRO A 207 33.46 17.00 24.96
N PHE A 208 34.72 16.57 25.04
CA PHE A 208 35.06 15.27 25.66
C PHE A 208 34.81 15.31 27.16
N ALA A 209 34.37 14.19 27.74
CA ALA A 209 34.10 14.10 29.17
C ALA A 209 35.35 14.30 30.04
N ASP A 210 36.53 13.98 29.50
CA ASP A 210 37.84 14.19 30.14
C ASP A 210 38.38 15.63 30.04
N GLY A 211 37.70 16.51 29.30
CA GLY A 211 38.11 17.89 29.10
C GLY A 211 39.28 18.09 28.12
N SER A 212 39.72 17.07 27.38
CA SER A 212 40.88 17.15 26.48
C SER A 212 40.60 17.80 25.12
N GLY A 213 39.39 18.31 24.90
CA GLY A 213 38.94 18.88 23.63
C GLY A 213 37.48 18.56 23.33
N GLY A 214 37.17 18.28 22.06
CA GLY A 214 35.84 17.84 21.65
C GLY A 214 35.71 17.56 20.16
N VAL A 215 34.60 16.93 19.78
CA VAL A 215 34.25 16.60 18.39
C VAL A 215 33.27 17.64 17.86
N VAL A 216 33.50 18.16 16.66
CA VAL A 216 32.53 19.03 15.99
C VAL A 216 31.61 18.16 15.14
N VAL A 217 30.30 18.31 15.31
CA VAL A 217 29.26 17.61 14.56
C VAL A 217 28.53 18.61 13.67
N ALA A 218 28.21 18.18 12.44
CA ALA A 218 27.38 18.94 11.52
C ALA A 218 25.93 18.44 11.55
N THR A 219 24.97 19.33 11.79
CA THR A 219 23.53 19.00 11.82
C THR A 219 22.68 20.07 11.16
N THR A 220 21.59 19.68 10.50
CA THR A 220 20.56 20.59 9.99
C THR A 220 19.43 20.84 10.99
N ARG A 221 19.40 20.08 12.09
CA ARG A 221 18.33 20.06 13.10
C ARG A 221 18.91 20.17 14.51
N PRO A 222 19.35 21.36 14.95
CA PRO A 222 19.97 21.51 16.26
C PRO A 222 18.98 21.22 17.40
N GLU A 223 17.67 21.46 17.24
CA GLU A 223 16.67 21.13 18.26
C GLU A 223 16.59 19.64 18.61
N THR A 224 16.95 18.75 17.67
CA THR A 224 16.97 17.30 17.91
C THR A 224 18.16 16.86 18.75
N MET A 225 19.21 17.68 18.86
CA MET A 225 20.43 17.34 19.59
C MET A 225 20.17 17.01 21.07
N LEU A 226 19.12 17.60 21.65
CA LEU A 226 18.73 17.38 23.03
C LEU A 226 18.41 15.89 23.30
N GLY A 227 18.04 15.14 22.26
CA GLY A 227 17.76 13.71 22.30
C GLY A 227 18.93 12.81 21.90
N ASP A 228 20.14 13.35 21.70
CA ASP A 228 21.28 12.57 21.22
C ASP A 228 21.70 11.51 22.23
N THR A 229 21.99 10.32 21.72
CA THR A 229 22.44 9.19 22.55
C THR A 229 23.79 8.65 22.15
N ALA A 230 24.37 9.13 21.04
CA ALA A 230 25.77 8.93 20.69
C ALA A 230 26.24 9.96 19.64
N VAL A 231 27.54 10.00 19.39
CA VAL A 231 28.12 10.57 18.17
C VAL A 231 28.78 9.45 17.37
N ALA A 232 28.39 9.30 16.12
CA ALA A 232 28.95 8.30 15.21
C ALA A 232 30.07 8.91 14.36
N VAL A 233 31.18 8.19 14.26
CA VAL A 233 32.30 8.48 13.35
C VAL A 233 32.54 7.29 12.44
N HIS A 234 33.06 7.53 11.24
CA HIS A 234 33.39 6.44 10.33
C HIS A 234 34.62 5.67 10.85
N PRO A 235 34.63 4.32 10.88
CA PRO A 235 35.73 3.53 11.43
C PRO A 235 37.09 3.75 10.76
N GLU A 236 37.07 4.11 9.47
CA GLU A 236 38.25 4.36 8.61
C GLU A 236 38.49 5.86 8.35
N ASP A 237 38.04 6.73 9.25
CA ASP A 237 38.35 8.15 9.19
C ASP A 237 39.60 8.44 10.03
N ASP A 238 40.72 8.75 9.37
CA ASP A 238 42.01 8.99 10.02
C ASP A 238 41.95 10.08 11.09
N ARG A 239 40.99 11.03 10.99
CA ARG A 239 40.77 12.09 11.99
C ARG A 239 40.27 11.56 13.33
N TYR A 240 39.62 10.41 13.33
CA TYR A 240 38.90 9.83 14.48
C TYR A 240 39.38 8.41 14.82
N CYS A 241 40.41 7.88 14.14
CA CYS A 241 40.97 6.57 14.45
C CYS A 241 41.54 6.50 15.88
N ASP A 242 42.30 7.52 16.27
CA ASP A 242 42.99 7.66 17.57
C ASP A 242 42.25 8.61 18.54
N ILE A 243 40.91 8.60 18.50
CA ILE A 243 40.13 9.46 19.39
C ILE A 243 40.41 9.07 20.85
N GLY A 244 40.93 10.01 21.64
CA GLY A 244 41.46 9.73 22.99
C GLY A 244 40.40 9.56 24.08
N SER A 245 39.14 9.92 23.79
CA SER A 245 38.03 9.86 24.73
C SER A 245 36.91 8.97 24.19
N GLU A 246 36.36 8.09 25.02
CA GLU A 246 35.25 7.21 24.64
C GLU A 246 33.88 7.89 24.76
N THR A 247 33.80 8.99 25.52
CA THR A 247 32.55 9.69 25.84
C THR A 247 32.64 11.21 25.66
N LEU A 248 31.49 11.80 25.35
CA LEU A 248 31.27 13.23 25.13
C LEU A 248 30.21 13.73 26.12
N ILE A 249 30.26 15.02 26.42
CA ILE A 249 29.17 15.70 27.10
C ILE A 249 28.27 16.34 26.05
N LEU A 250 26.99 15.96 26.03
CA LEU A 250 25.97 16.60 25.21
C LEU A 250 25.76 18.05 25.68
N PRO A 251 26.06 19.07 24.85
CA PRO A 251 25.85 20.47 25.22
C PRO A 251 24.38 20.73 25.58
N LEU A 252 24.14 21.73 26.45
CA LEU A 252 22.83 22.11 27.00
C LEU A 252 22.14 21.07 27.92
N MET A 253 22.37 19.77 27.72
CA MET A 253 21.76 18.70 28.52
C MET A 253 22.69 18.16 29.62
N ASN A 254 24.00 18.41 29.51
CA ASN A 254 25.02 17.88 30.43
C ASN A 254 24.93 16.36 30.63
N ARG A 255 24.55 15.63 29.56
CA ARG A 255 24.43 14.17 29.54
C ARG A 255 25.67 13.57 28.90
N GLU A 256 26.25 12.55 29.52
CA GLU A 256 27.36 11.79 28.94
C GLU A 256 26.84 10.83 27.86
N ILE A 257 27.43 10.87 26.66
CA ILE A 257 27.07 10.04 25.51
C ILE A 257 28.31 9.40 24.88
N PRO A 258 28.24 8.14 24.41
CA PRO A 258 29.37 7.45 23.79
C PRO A 258 29.71 7.96 22.39
N ILE A 259 30.97 7.77 22.00
CA ILE A 259 31.43 7.85 20.60
C ILE A 259 31.41 6.45 20.00
N ILE A 260 30.67 6.26 18.91
CA ILE A 260 30.55 4.96 18.24
C ILE A 260 31.17 4.99 16.85
N LYS A 261 31.63 3.83 16.37
CA LYS A 261 32.20 3.67 15.03
C LYS A 261 31.16 2.99 14.12
N ASP A 262 30.64 3.69 13.12
CA ASP A 262 29.63 3.15 12.18
C ASP A 262 29.95 3.52 10.72
N LYS A 263 29.87 2.53 9.83
CA LYS A 263 30.18 2.68 8.40
C LYS A 263 29.16 3.53 7.63
N TYR A 264 28.00 3.81 8.22
CA TYR A 264 27.00 4.70 7.64
C TYR A 264 27.50 6.15 7.53
N VAL A 265 28.41 6.57 8.41
CA VAL A 265 28.90 7.95 8.47
C VAL A 265 29.73 8.26 7.22
N ASP A 266 29.35 9.28 6.47
CA ASP A 266 30.15 9.74 5.33
C ASP A 266 31.34 10.59 5.79
N LYS A 267 32.56 10.11 5.48
CA LYS A 267 33.83 10.80 5.77
C LYS A 267 33.92 12.18 5.12
N LEU A 268 33.29 12.35 3.95
CA LEU A 268 33.40 13.58 3.16
C LEU A 268 32.33 14.61 3.51
N PHE A 269 31.27 14.22 4.22
CA PHE A 269 30.16 15.11 4.55
C PHE A 269 30.37 15.82 5.90
N GLY A 270 30.26 17.15 5.89
CA GLY A 270 30.43 17.98 7.09
C GLY A 270 31.79 17.75 7.74
N THR A 271 31.78 17.28 8.99
CA THR A 271 32.99 17.01 9.77
C THR A 271 33.45 15.55 9.72
N GLY A 272 32.67 14.62 9.17
CA GLY A 272 32.88 13.17 9.33
C GLY A 272 32.43 12.62 10.68
N ALA A 273 31.78 13.43 11.51
CA ALA A 273 31.10 13.03 12.73
C ALA A 273 29.61 13.40 12.67
N LEU A 274 28.75 12.44 12.98
CA LEU A 274 27.29 12.53 12.90
C LEU A 274 26.68 12.38 14.30
N LYS A 275 25.82 13.31 14.71
CA LYS A 275 25.00 13.11 15.91
C LYS A 275 24.01 11.97 15.68
N VAL A 276 23.80 11.13 16.67
CA VAL A 276 22.84 10.01 16.59
C VAL A 276 21.67 10.31 17.52
N THR A 277 20.50 10.59 16.93
CA THR A 277 19.25 10.85 17.65
C THR A 277 18.18 9.81 17.27
N PRO A 278 18.23 8.59 17.83
CA PRO A 278 17.41 7.47 17.34
C PRO A 278 15.90 7.68 17.33
N ALA A 279 15.36 8.63 18.10
CA ALA A 279 13.92 8.89 18.16
C ALA A 279 13.40 9.86 17.08
N HIS A 280 14.29 10.53 16.31
CA HIS A 280 13.93 11.67 15.42
C HIS A 280 14.53 11.60 14.01
N ASP A 281 15.24 10.52 13.67
CA ASP A 281 15.71 10.24 12.31
C ASP A 281 15.73 8.73 12.04
N THR A 282 15.39 8.35 10.81
CA THR A 282 15.26 6.93 10.42
C THR A 282 16.62 6.24 10.39
N ASN A 283 17.67 6.91 9.93
CA ASN A 283 19.01 6.34 9.85
C ASN A 283 19.65 6.31 11.24
N ASP A 284 19.46 7.36 12.04
CA ASP A 284 19.92 7.37 13.44
C ASP A 284 19.26 6.25 14.25
N PHE A 285 17.99 5.94 13.98
CA PHE A 285 17.32 4.79 14.59
C PHE A 285 17.97 3.47 14.21
N GLU A 286 18.31 3.26 12.93
CA GLU A 286 19.00 2.05 12.51
C GLU A 286 20.39 1.93 13.15
N ILE A 287 21.14 3.03 13.25
CA ILE A 287 22.41 3.08 13.99
C ILE A 287 22.17 2.75 15.46
N GLY A 288 21.15 3.36 16.09
CA GLY A 288 20.77 3.10 17.48
C GLY A 288 20.46 1.63 17.74
N VAL A 289 19.72 0.98 16.84
CA VAL A 289 19.43 -0.45 16.91
C VAL A 289 20.71 -1.30 16.75
N ARG A 290 21.60 -0.96 15.80
CA ARG A 290 22.87 -1.69 15.58
C ARG A 290 23.79 -1.65 16.80
N HIS A 291 23.85 -0.50 17.48
CA HIS A 291 24.74 -0.26 18.62
C HIS A 291 24.04 -0.33 19.98
N GLN A 292 22.77 -0.74 20.03
CA GLN A 292 21.98 -0.87 21.26
C GLN A 292 21.87 0.42 22.07
N LEU A 293 21.74 1.56 21.39
CA LEU A 293 21.54 2.87 22.00
C LEU A 293 20.11 3.07 22.47
N SER A 294 19.93 3.91 23.49
CA SER A 294 18.60 4.36 23.91
C SER A 294 18.00 5.33 22.88
N SER A 295 16.67 5.39 22.86
CA SER A 295 15.91 6.31 21.99
C SER A 295 15.18 7.33 22.85
N ILE A 296 15.63 8.59 22.84
CA ILE A 296 15.10 9.66 23.70
C ILE A 296 14.20 10.59 22.88
N LYS A 297 12.89 10.54 23.15
CA LYS A 297 11.89 11.31 22.42
C LYS A 297 11.72 12.73 22.97
N VAL A 298 12.50 13.68 22.44
CA VAL A 298 12.43 15.12 22.78
C VAL A 298 11.32 15.92 22.09
N ILE A 299 10.78 15.47 20.96
CA ILE A 299 9.63 16.07 20.26
C ILE A 299 8.41 15.15 20.39
N GLY A 300 7.29 15.70 20.86
CA GLY A 300 6.03 15.00 21.07
C GLY A 300 5.18 14.87 19.80
N ASP A 301 4.10 14.10 19.88
CA ASP A 301 3.19 13.86 18.75
C ASP A 301 2.46 15.13 18.29
N ASP A 302 2.38 16.15 19.15
CA ASP A 302 1.83 17.48 18.87
C ASP A 302 2.84 18.46 18.25
N GLY A 303 4.09 18.04 18.09
CA GLY A 303 5.16 18.86 17.52
C GLY A 303 5.81 19.82 18.52
N LYS A 304 5.50 19.67 19.82
CA LYS A 304 6.11 20.43 20.91
C LYS A 304 7.17 19.61 21.63
N MET A 305 8.07 20.30 22.32
CA MET A 305 9.13 19.68 23.10
C MET A 305 8.59 18.97 24.34
N THR A 306 9.03 17.74 24.58
CA THR A 306 8.62 16.89 25.72
C THR A 306 9.42 17.22 26.99
N SER A 307 9.16 16.51 28.10
CA SER A 307 9.96 16.60 29.33
C SER A 307 11.42 16.25 29.13
N GLU A 308 11.74 15.41 28.13
CA GLU A 308 13.11 14.99 27.82
C GLU A 308 13.96 16.11 27.22
N ALA A 309 13.33 17.21 26.76
CA ALA A 309 14.01 18.36 26.20
C ALA A 309 14.55 19.34 27.27
N GLY A 310 14.52 18.99 28.56
CA GLY A 310 15.06 19.82 29.63
C GLY A 310 14.36 21.17 29.73
N GLN A 311 15.10 22.27 29.73
CA GLN A 311 14.52 23.62 29.90
C GLN A 311 13.61 24.08 28.74
N TYR A 312 13.55 23.33 27.64
CA TYR A 312 12.80 23.70 26.43
C TYR A 312 11.38 23.12 26.36
N VAL A 313 10.90 22.44 27.43
CA VAL A 313 9.57 21.80 27.46
C VAL A 313 8.45 22.75 27.00
N GLY A 314 7.55 22.23 26.15
CA GLY A 314 6.34 22.94 25.73
C GLY A 314 6.53 23.96 24.61
N LEU A 315 7.78 24.26 24.24
CA LEU A 315 8.07 25.07 23.05
C LEU A 315 7.70 24.30 21.77
N ASP A 316 7.26 25.02 20.74
CA ASP A 316 7.18 24.46 19.39
C ASP A 316 8.60 24.15 18.88
N ARG A 317 8.77 23.06 18.10
CA ARG A 317 10.08 22.61 17.61
C ARG A 317 10.88 23.67 16.84
N PHE A 318 10.23 24.56 16.10
CA PHE A 318 10.93 25.64 15.39
C PHE A 318 11.32 26.78 16.34
N ALA A 319 10.49 27.10 17.32
CA ALA A 319 10.86 28.05 18.37
C ALA A 319 12.00 27.50 19.25
N CYS A 320 11.98 26.19 19.52
CA CYS A 320 13.05 25.50 20.23
C CYS A 320 14.36 25.56 19.45
N ARG A 321 14.34 25.37 18.12
CA ARG A 321 15.53 25.51 17.26
C ARG A 321 16.23 26.85 17.47
N GLU A 322 15.49 27.96 17.41
CA GLU A 322 16.07 29.29 17.64
C GLU A 322 16.62 29.44 19.06
N ALA A 323 15.89 28.97 20.07
CA ALA A 323 16.33 29.03 21.47
C ALA A 323 17.59 28.19 21.74
N VAL A 324 17.70 27.02 21.11
CA VAL A 324 18.89 26.15 21.19
C VAL A 324 20.08 26.83 20.52
N ILE A 325 19.92 27.42 19.33
CA ILE A 325 21.00 28.12 18.64
C ILE A 325 21.56 29.27 19.49
N GLU A 326 20.68 30.09 20.10
CA GLU A 326 21.12 31.18 20.97
C GLU A 326 21.83 30.68 22.23
N ALA A 327 21.37 29.57 22.81
CA ALA A 327 22.04 28.94 23.96
C ALA A 327 23.43 28.39 23.59
N LEU A 328 23.57 27.72 22.43
CA LEU A 328 24.85 27.22 21.94
C LEU A 328 25.86 28.34 21.65
N LYS A 329 25.39 29.49 21.13
CA LYS A 329 26.22 30.70 20.96
C LYS A 329 26.71 31.22 22.30
N LYS A 330 25.82 31.24 23.31
CA LYS A 330 26.15 31.72 24.66
C LYS A 330 27.15 30.81 25.38
N GLU A 331 27.05 29.49 25.18
CA GLU A 331 28.03 28.51 25.69
C GLU A 331 29.34 28.48 24.87
N GLY A 332 29.39 29.15 23.71
CA GLY A 332 30.57 29.22 22.86
C GLY A 332 30.89 27.91 22.13
N VAL A 333 29.92 27.01 22.00
CA VAL A 333 30.09 25.69 21.36
C VAL A 333 29.60 25.66 19.91
N LEU A 334 28.97 26.74 19.42
CA LEU A 334 28.59 26.88 18.02
C LEU A 334 29.75 27.46 17.20
N GLU A 335 30.37 26.63 16.36
CA GLU A 335 31.57 26.98 15.59
C GLU A 335 31.24 27.76 14.30
N LYS A 336 30.25 27.27 13.55
CA LYS A 336 29.93 27.79 12.22
C LYS A 336 28.48 27.50 11.84
N ILE A 337 27.88 28.41 11.07
CA ILE A 337 26.60 28.22 10.39
C ILE A 337 26.85 28.40 8.89
N GLU A 338 26.47 27.39 8.10
CA GLU A 338 26.61 27.42 6.64
C GLU A 338 25.25 27.31 5.96
N PRO A 339 24.98 28.08 4.90
CA PRO A 339 23.81 27.85 4.06
C PRO A 339 23.86 26.44 3.44
N HIS A 340 22.77 25.70 3.52
CA HIS A 340 22.70 24.34 2.99
C HIS A 340 21.30 24.05 2.44
N LYS A 341 21.25 23.52 1.21
CA LYS A 341 19.99 23.08 0.62
C LYS A 341 19.80 21.60 0.91
N HIS A 342 18.64 21.27 1.46
CA HIS A 342 18.29 19.87 1.72
C HIS A 342 16.85 19.57 1.29
N SER A 343 16.61 18.29 1.06
CA SER A 343 15.31 17.75 0.66
C SER A 343 14.52 17.38 1.92
N ILE A 344 13.39 18.06 2.17
CA ILE A 344 12.56 17.81 3.36
C ILE A 344 11.22 17.19 2.97
N GLY A 345 10.81 16.20 3.76
CA GLY A 345 9.53 15.54 3.62
C GLY A 345 8.36 16.39 4.10
N HIS A 346 7.35 16.52 3.25
CA HIS A 346 6.07 17.17 3.53
C HIS A 346 4.93 16.18 3.40
N CYS A 347 3.91 16.36 4.23
CA CYS A 347 2.68 15.59 4.13
C CYS A 347 1.99 15.91 2.80
N TYR A 348 1.83 14.93 1.91
CA TYR A 348 1.20 15.15 0.60
C TYR A 348 -0.20 15.77 0.68
N ARG A 349 -0.92 15.56 1.79
CA ARG A 349 -2.29 16.06 2.02
C ARG A 349 -2.32 17.52 2.42
N CYS A 350 -1.33 17.89 3.22
CA CYS A 350 -1.45 18.94 4.22
C CYS A 350 -0.31 19.96 4.10
N LYS A 351 0.76 19.56 3.41
CA LYS A 351 1.97 20.31 3.12
C LYS A 351 2.75 20.75 4.36
N THR A 352 2.38 20.26 5.54
CA THR A 352 3.18 20.43 6.76
C THR A 352 4.40 19.52 6.69
N LEU A 353 5.53 20.05 7.17
CA LEU A 353 6.76 19.31 7.41
C LEU A 353 6.51 18.09 8.29
N ILE A 354 6.95 16.93 7.81
CA ILE A 354 6.85 15.65 8.51
C ILE A 354 7.97 15.54 9.54
N GLU A 355 7.64 14.90 10.65
CA GLU A 355 8.59 14.56 11.70
C GLU A 355 8.81 13.04 11.72
N PRO A 356 10.04 12.54 11.57
CA PRO A 356 10.34 11.17 11.94
C PRO A 356 10.11 11.03 13.44
N ASN A 357 9.22 10.12 13.83
CA ASN A 357 8.75 10.05 15.21
C ASN A 357 8.79 8.60 15.70
N LEU A 358 9.32 8.40 16.90
CA LEU A 358 9.30 7.11 17.57
C LEU A 358 7.88 6.76 18.00
N SER A 359 7.40 5.61 17.51
CA SER A 359 6.07 5.11 17.80
C SER A 359 6.08 3.58 17.98
N LYS A 360 5.25 3.09 18.90
CA LYS A 360 5.01 1.66 19.05
C LYS A 360 4.07 1.19 17.95
N GLN A 361 4.55 0.26 17.13
CA GLN A 361 3.81 -0.28 16.00
C GLN A 361 3.79 -1.81 16.05
N TRP A 362 2.84 -2.39 15.34
CA TRP A 362 2.70 -3.83 15.15
C TRP A 362 3.40 -4.26 13.87
N PHE A 363 4.18 -5.33 13.95
CA PHE A 363 5.00 -5.85 12.87
C PHE A 363 4.71 -7.31 12.59
N VAL A 364 4.81 -7.70 11.33
CA VAL A 364 4.97 -9.11 10.91
C VAL A 364 6.43 -9.35 10.58
N LYS A 365 7.02 -10.39 11.18
CA LYS A 365 8.33 -10.94 10.81
C LYS A 365 8.29 -11.51 9.41
N THR A 366 8.80 -10.77 8.44
CA THR A 366 8.61 -11.09 7.01
C THR A 366 9.60 -12.14 6.53
N LYS A 367 10.85 -12.10 7.02
CA LYS A 367 11.93 -12.98 6.57
C LYS A 367 11.54 -14.48 6.46
N PRO A 368 11.00 -15.16 7.50
CA PRO A 368 10.64 -16.57 7.39
C PRO A 368 9.49 -16.85 6.41
N LEU A 369 8.64 -15.86 6.15
CA LEU A 369 7.55 -15.98 5.17
C LEU A 369 8.07 -15.73 3.74
N ALA A 370 8.97 -14.75 3.59
CA ALA A 370 9.58 -14.37 2.34
C ALA A 370 10.45 -15.49 1.76
N GLU A 371 11.23 -16.18 2.59
CA GLU A 371 12.06 -17.32 2.17
C GLU A 371 11.25 -18.43 1.47
N LYS A 372 10.04 -18.72 1.98
CA LYS A 372 9.12 -19.68 1.36
C LYS A 372 8.61 -19.20 0.00
N ALA A 373 8.23 -17.93 -0.09
CA ALA A 373 7.76 -17.32 -1.33
C ALA A 373 8.86 -17.24 -2.41
N ILE A 374 10.09 -16.86 -2.03
CA ILE A 374 11.26 -16.89 -2.90
C ILE A 374 11.50 -18.30 -3.44
N THR A 375 11.43 -19.30 -2.56
CA THR A 375 11.65 -20.71 -2.93
C THR A 375 10.61 -21.20 -3.93
N ALA A 376 9.32 -20.87 -3.74
CA ALA A 376 8.25 -21.26 -4.64
C ALA A 376 8.47 -20.70 -6.06
N VAL A 377 8.90 -19.44 -6.19
CA VAL A 377 9.22 -18.85 -7.50
C VAL A 377 10.48 -19.47 -8.10
N LYS A 378 11.54 -19.70 -7.30
CA LYS A 378 12.78 -20.35 -7.76
C LYS A 378 12.56 -21.78 -8.29
N LYS A 379 11.64 -22.53 -7.67
CA LYS A 379 11.27 -23.89 -8.09
C LYS A 379 10.35 -23.93 -9.32
N GLY A 380 9.71 -22.81 -9.65
CA GLY A 380 8.72 -22.73 -10.72
C GLY A 380 7.30 -23.13 -10.31
N ASP A 381 7.03 -23.27 -9.00
CA ASP A 381 5.67 -23.50 -8.47
C ASP A 381 4.75 -22.31 -8.80
N THR A 382 5.33 -21.11 -8.81
CA THR A 382 4.73 -19.88 -9.35
C THR A 382 5.67 -19.27 -10.39
N ARG A 383 5.18 -18.97 -11.60
CA ARG A 383 5.96 -18.26 -12.64
C ARG A 383 5.55 -16.79 -12.73
N ILE A 384 6.52 -15.90 -12.90
CA ILE A 384 6.28 -14.47 -13.13
C ILE A 384 6.54 -14.15 -14.60
N VAL A 385 5.54 -13.61 -15.28
CA VAL A 385 5.57 -13.32 -16.72
C VAL A 385 5.34 -11.82 -16.94
N PRO A 386 6.21 -11.12 -17.69
CA PRO A 386 7.47 -11.61 -18.28
C PRO A 386 8.58 -11.86 -17.24
N ASP A 387 9.51 -12.76 -17.57
CA ASP A 387 10.62 -13.20 -16.69
C ASP A 387 11.50 -12.06 -16.17
N MET A 388 11.54 -10.91 -16.85
CA MET A 388 12.29 -9.73 -16.42
C MET A 388 11.91 -9.25 -15.02
N TRP A 389 10.66 -9.44 -14.60
CA TRP A 389 10.18 -9.04 -13.27
C TRP A 389 10.62 -9.98 -12.15
N THR A 390 11.12 -11.17 -12.49
CA THR A 390 11.60 -12.15 -11.51
C THR A 390 12.83 -11.62 -10.76
N LYS A 391 13.74 -10.91 -11.46
CA LYS A 391 14.91 -10.29 -10.82
C LYS A 391 14.49 -9.22 -9.81
N THR A 392 13.61 -8.33 -10.23
CA THR A 392 13.03 -7.27 -9.39
C THR A 392 12.28 -7.84 -8.18
N TYR A 393 11.54 -8.95 -8.37
CA TYR A 393 10.90 -9.68 -7.29
C TYR A 393 11.92 -10.21 -6.26
N PHE A 394 12.99 -10.88 -6.71
CA PHE A 394 14.01 -11.41 -5.79
C PHE A 394 14.78 -10.31 -5.06
N GLU A 395 15.23 -9.26 -5.76
CA GLU A 395 15.94 -8.13 -5.13
C GLU A 395 15.15 -7.54 -3.96
N TRP A 396 13.83 -7.40 -4.11
CA TRP A 396 12.98 -6.88 -3.05
C TRP A 396 12.74 -7.90 -1.93
N MET A 397 12.46 -9.16 -2.29
CA MET A 397 12.18 -10.21 -1.32
C MET A 397 13.40 -10.56 -0.47
N ASP A 398 14.61 -10.50 -1.03
CA ASP A 398 15.87 -10.76 -0.32
C ASP A 398 16.21 -9.63 0.69
N ASN A 399 15.75 -8.40 0.42
CA ASN A 399 16.00 -7.22 1.27
C ASN A 399 14.77 -6.77 2.07
N ILE A 400 13.75 -7.62 2.17
CA ILE A 400 12.49 -7.29 2.81
C ILE A 400 12.68 -7.04 4.33
N LYS A 401 12.22 -5.89 4.79
CA LYS A 401 12.14 -5.56 6.23
C LYS A 401 10.84 -6.10 6.83
N ASP A 402 10.79 -6.17 8.16
CA ASP A 402 9.57 -6.54 8.88
C ASP A 402 8.44 -5.55 8.57
N TRP A 403 7.25 -6.09 8.37
CA TRP A 403 6.14 -5.33 7.80
C TRP A 403 5.33 -4.67 8.89
N CYS A 404 5.35 -3.34 8.94
CA CYS A 404 4.47 -2.55 9.80
C CYS A 404 3.00 -2.68 9.36
N ILE A 405 2.19 -3.33 10.20
CA ILE A 405 0.78 -3.66 9.94
C ILE A 405 -0.22 -2.79 10.69
N SER A 406 0.21 -1.91 11.61
CA SER A 406 -0.70 -0.99 12.33
C SER A 406 -0.80 0.38 11.64
N ARG A 407 -1.98 0.99 11.72
CA ARG A 407 -2.28 2.34 11.21
C ARG A 407 -3.17 3.09 12.19
N GLN A 408 -2.80 4.33 12.51
CA GLN A 408 -3.54 5.23 13.39
C GLN A 408 -4.64 5.98 12.61
N ILE A 409 -5.55 5.21 12.01
CA ILE A 409 -6.67 5.70 11.21
C ILE A 409 -7.96 5.06 11.74
N TRP A 410 -9.13 5.59 11.37
CA TRP A 410 -10.41 5.12 11.90
C TRP A 410 -11.06 4.06 11.02
N TRP A 411 -10.74 4.05 9.72
CA TRP A 411 -11.29 3.12 8.74
C TRP A 411 -10.33 1.96 8.45
N GLY A 412 -10.74 0.73 8.76
CA GLY A 412 -9.97 -0.50 8.55
C GLY A 412 -10.38 -1.59 9.55
N HIS A 413 -9.72 -2.74 9.48
CA HIS A 413 -9.94 -3.81 10.46
C HIS A 413 -9.26 -3.46 11.78
N GLN A 414 -10.03 -3.18 12.83
CA GLN A 414 -9.44 -2.91 14.15
C GLN A 414 -8.63 -4.11 14.65
N ILE A 415 -7.45 -3.85 15.20
CA ILE A 415 -6.56 -4.89 15.69
C ILE A 415 -7.26 -5.66 16.83
N PRO A 416 -7.29 -7.01 16.79
CA PRO A 416 -7.95 -7.82 17.81
C PRO A 416 -7.00 -8.06 19.00
N ALA A 417 -6.55 -6.98 19.63
CA ALA A 417 -5.71 -6.98 20.83
C ALA A 417 -6.36 -6.09 21.91
N TRP A 418 -6.32 -6.52 23.16
CA TRP A 418 -6.87 -5.81 24.32
C TRP A 418 -5.81 -5.65 25.39
N THR A 419 -5.72 -4.48 26.00
CA THR A 419 -4.82 -4.21 27.13
C THR A 419 -5.63 -4.06 28.41
N CYS A 420 -5.27 -4.83 29.44
CA CYS A 420 -5.90 -4.73 30.75
C CYS A 420 -5.41 -3.48 31.49
N GLN A 421 -6.33 -2.58 31.88
CA GLN A 421 -5.96 -1.34 32.57
C GLN A 421 -5.47 -1.56 34.01
N LYS A 422 -5.72 -2.74 34.60
CA LYS A 422 -5.29 -3.06 35.97
C LYS A 422 -3.87 -3.64 36.08
N CYS A 423 -3.42 -4.37 35.05
CA CYS A 423 -2.15 -5.10 35.10
C CYS A 423 -1.31 -4.99 33.83
N GLU A 424 -1.76 -4.18 32.85
CA GLU A 424 -1.09 -3.92 31.58
C GLU A 424 -0.88 -5.13 30.66
N GLU A 425 -1.41 -6.30 31.03
CA GLU A 425 -1.40 -7.51 30.20
C GLU A 425 -2.08 -7.27 28.86
N MET A 426 -1.41 -7.71 27.78
CA MET A 426 -1.93 -7.65 26.42
C MET A 426 -2.48 -9.02 25.99
N ILE A 427 -3.75 -9.04 25.62
CA ILE A 427 -4.51 -10.23 25.23
C ILE A 427 -4.87 -10.12 23.76
N VAL A 428 -4.49 -11.12 22.96
CA VAL A 428 -4.87 -11.21 21.55
C VAL A 428 -5.84 -12.37 21.38
N ALA A 429 -7.02 -12.11 20.82
CA ALA A 429 -8.12 -13.08 20.74
C ALA A 429 -9.05 -12.80 19.56
N MET A 430 -9.82 -13.80 19.12
CA MET A 430 -10.80 -13.60 18.02
C MET A 430 -11.93 -12.63 18.40
N ASP A 431 -12.36 -12.71 19.65
CA ASP A 431 -13.44 -11.94 20.25
C ASP A 431 -12.98 -11.26 21.53
N ARG A 432 -13.71 -10.20 21.93
CA ARG A 432 -13.41 -9.47 23.17
C ARG A 432 -13.45 -10.43 24.38
N PRO A 433 -12.36 -10.57 25.14
CA PRO A 433 -12.36 -11.36 26.36
C PRO A 433 -13.31 -10.74 27.39
N LYS A 434 -13.98 -11.57 28.20
CA LYS A 434 -14.81 -11.08 29.32
C LYS A 434 -13.98 -10.58 30.49
N THR A 435 -12.85 -11.24 30.74
CA THR A 435 -11.93 -10.95 31.85
C THR A 435 -10.48 -11.12 31.40
N CYS A 436 -9.57 -10.45 32.10
CA CYS A 436 -8.13 -10.59 31.92
C CYS A 436 -7.66 -11.96 32.42
N SER A 437 -6.88 -12.66 31.59
CA SER A 437 -6.32 -13.97 31.92
C SER A 437 -5.32 -13.93 33.09
N SER A 438 -4.66 -12.79 33.31
CA SER A 438 -3.61 -12.65 34.34
C SER A 438 -4.16 -12.19 35.70
N CYS A 439 -5.10 -11.23 35.74
CA CYS A 439 -5.56 -10.62 36.99
C CYS A 439 -7.07 -10.76 37.26
N GLY A 440 -7.85 -11.33 36.34
CA GLY A 440 -9.30 -11.46 36.47
C GLY A 440 -10.10 -10.16 36.31
N GLY A 441 -9.44 -9.03 36.04
CA GLY A 441 -10.09 -7.74 35.79
C GLY A 441 -10.93 -7.72 34.52
N ASP A 442 -11.98 -6.91 34.49
CA ASP A 442 -12.94 -6.72 33.39
C ASP A 442 -12.69 -5.46 32.54
N ASP A 443 -11.82 -4.56 33.03
CA ASP A 443 -11.44 -3.33 32.32
C ASP A 443 -10.38 -3.60 31.25
N LEU A 444 -10.89 -4.01 30.08
CA LEU A 444 -10.11 -4.34 28.89
C LEU A 444 -10.39 -3.31 27.77
N VAL A 445 -9.35 -2.59 27.38
CA VAL A 445 -9.40 -1.59 26.30
C VAL A 445 -8.83 -2.21 25.03
N GLN A 446 -9.60 -2.21 23.95
CA GLN A 446 -9.13 -2.70 22.65
C GLN A 446 -8.14 -1.71 22.03
N GLU A 447 -7.14 -2.24 21.33
CA GLU A 447 -6.23 -1.50 20.48
C GLU A 447 -7.02 -0.58 19.53
N THR A 448 -6.64 0.69 19.47
CA THR A 448 -7.35 1.69 18.67
C THR A 448 -6.93 1.65 17.21
N ASP A 449 -5.71 1.17 16.97
CA ASP A 449 -5.13 0.99 15.64
C ASP A 449 -5.92 0.01 14.79
N VAL A 450 -5.90 0.27 13.49
CA VAL A 450 -6.42 -0.64 12.48
C VAL A 450 -5.29 -1.27 11.68
N LEU A 451 -5.58 -2.41 11.06
CA LEU A 451 -4.66 -3.10 10.20
C LEU A 451 -4.46 -2.38 8.87
N ASP A 452 -3.23 -2.45 8.37
CA ASP A 452 -2.85 -2.05 7.02
C ASP A 452 -3.76 -2.71 5.98
N THR A 453 -4.19 -1.96 4.98
CA THR A 453 -5.06 -2.48 3.91
C THR A 453 -4.44 -3.68 3.21
N TRP A 454 -3.12 -3.65 3.01
CA TRP A 454 -2.42 -4.78 2.41
C TRP A 454 -2.48 -6.06 3.26
N PHE A 455 -2.74 -5.96 4.57
CA PHE A 455 -2.92 -7.12 5.45
C PHE A 455 -4.17 -7.92 5.10
N SER A 456 -5.30 -7.23 4.86
CA SER A 456 -6.51 -7.90 4.37
C SER A 456 -6.36 -8.35 2.93
N SER A 457 -5.77 -7.52 2.06
CA SER A 457 -5.69 -7.80 0.63
C SER A 457 -4.67 -8.91 0.30
N ALA A 458 -3.73 -9.20 1.21
CA ALA A 458 -2.85 -10.36 1.13
C ALA A 458 -3.60 -11.72 1.23
N LEU A 459 -4.83 -11.72 1.76
CA LEU A 459 -5.62 -12.94 1.94
C LEU A 459 -6.54 -13.23 0.75
N TRP A 460 -6.62 -12.30 -0.20
CA TRP A 460 -7.60 -12.26 -1.29
C TRP A 460 -7.75 -13.57 -2.09
N PRO A 461 -6.68 -14.32 -2.43
CA PRO A 461 -6.81 -15.53 -3.25
C PRO A 461 -7.58 -16.68 -2.59
N PHE A 462 -7.77 -16.64 -1.27
CA PHE A 462 -8.42 -17.72 -0.50
C PHE A 462 -9.54 -17.22 0.41
N SER A 463 -9.42 -16.03 1.01
CA SER A 463 -10.47 -15.46 1.86
C SER A 463 -11.76 -15.16 1.07
N THR A 464 -11.62 -14.74 -0.19
CA THR A 464 -12.77 -14.52 -1.09
C THR A 464 -13.57 -15.80 -1.36
N MET A 465 -12.92 -16.95 -1.23
CA MET A 465 -13.51 -18.27 -1.46
C MET A 465 -14.08 -18.89 -0.18
N GLY A 466 -14.02 -18.21 0.95
CA GLY A 466 -14.63 -18.65 2.21
C GLY A 466 -13.65 -19.18 3.24
N TRP A 467 -12.34 -19.14 2.99
CA TRP A 467 -11.36 -19.33 4.06
C TRP A 467 -11.60 -18.29 5.16
N PRO A 468 -11.61 -18.66 6.45
CA PRO A 468 -10.95 -19.84 7.00
C PRO A 468 -11.79 -21.12 7.07
N GLU A 469 -13.02 -21.09 6.56
CA GLU A 469 -13.84 -22.29 6.41
C GLU A 469 -13.38 -23.09 5.18
N GLU A 470 -13.52 -24.42 5.26
CA GLU A 470 -13.18 -25.33 4.17
C GLU A 470 -14.31 -25.48 3.15
N THR A 471 -14.68 -24.38 2.50
CA THR A 471 -15.82 -24.37 1.56
C THR A 471 -15.54 -25.22 0.30
N PRO A 472 -16.59 -25.73 -0.37
CA PRO A 472 -16.43 -26.39 -1.66
C PRO A 472 -15.80 -25.47 -2.72
N LEU A 473 -16.18 -24.18 -2.72
CA LEU A 473 -15.60 -23.20 -3.63
C LEU A 473 -14.07 -23.08 -3.48
N LEU A 474 -13.58 -23.01 -2.24
CA LEU A 474 -12.14 -22.96 -1.95
C LEU A 474 -11.44 -24.23 -2.46
N LYS A 475 -12.04 -25.40 -2.23
CA LYS A 475 -11.47 -26.70 -2.65
C LYS A 475 -11.38 -26.84 -4.18
N VAL A 476 -12.32 -26.26 -4.93
CA VAL A 476 -12.35 -26.37 -6.40
C VAL A 476 -11.41 -25.37 -7.08
N PHE A 477 -11.33 -24.14 -6.54
CA PHE A 477 -10.71 -23.01 -7.25
C PHE A 477 -9.41 -22.49 -6.64
N TYR A 478 -8.96 -23.05 -5.51
CA TYR A 478 -7.63 -22.80 -4.97
C TYR A 478 -6.69 -24.00 -5.26
N PRO A 479 -5.44 -23.77 -5.67
CA PRO A 479 -4.79 -22.47 -5.93
C PRO A 479 -5.33 -21.79 -7.19
N THR A 480 -5.25 -20.47 -7.26
CA THR A 480 -5.72 -19.74 -8.45
C THR A 480 -4.83 -20.01 -9.67
N SER A 481 -5.40 -19.88 -10.88
CA SER A 481 -4.67 -20.22 -12.11
C SER A 481 -3.71 -19.12 -12.53
N VAL A 482 -4.20 -17.88 -12.61
CA VAL A 482 -3.41 -16.72 -13.04
C VAL A 482 -3.77 -15.52 -12.18
N LEU A 483 -2.76 -14.77 -11.75
CA LEU A 483 -2.91 -13.44 -11.19
C LEU A 483 -2.45 -12.40 -12.23
N VAL A 484 -3.37 -11.54 -12.68
CA VAL A 484 -3.07 -10.46 -13.63
C VAL A 484 -3.02 -9.14 -12.88
N THR A 485 -1.91 -8.42 -12.97
CA THR A 485 -1.75 -7.14 -12.27
C THR A 485 -0.68 -6.23 -12.88
N GLY A 486 -0.64 -4.98 -12.46
CA GLY A 486 0.42 -4.02 -12.78
C GLY A 486 1.68 -4.23 -11.93
N PHE A 487 2.83 -3.80 -12.46
CA PHE A 487 4.11 -3.93 -11.75
C PHE A 487 4.19 -3.10 -10.46
N ASP A 488 3.37 -2.07 -10.34
CA ASP A 488 3.31 -1.14 -9.20
C ASP A 488 2.87 -1.81 -7.89
N ILE A 489 2.15 -2.93 -7.96
CA ILE A 489 1.71 -3.69 -6.79
C ILE A 489 2.32 -5.11 -6.70
N LEU A 490 3.38 -5.38 -7.47
CA LEU A 490 4.13 -6.64 -7.38
C LEU A 490 4.63 -6.89 -5.95
N PHE A 491 5.13 -5.84 -5.29
CA PHE A 491 5.68 -5.94 -3.93
C PHE A 491 4.61 -5.85 -2.84
N PHE A 492 3.71 -4.87 -2.97
CA PHE A 492 2.71 -4.60 -1.94
C PHE A 492 1.61 -5.67 -1.87
N TRP A 493 1.35 -6.35 -2.99
CA TRP A 493 0.24 -7.29 -3.09
C TRP A 493 0.68 -8.70 -3.45
N VAL A 494 1.33 -8.90 -4.60
CA VAL A 494 1.70 -10.25 -5.07
C VAL A 494 2.60 -10.96 -4.06
N ALA A 495 3.66 -10.29 -3.60
CA ALA A 495 4.55 -10.85 -2.59
C ALA A 495 3.85 -11.13 -1.25
N ARG A 496 2.93 -10.25 -0.82
CA ARG A 496 2.15 -10.46 0.41
C ARG A 496 1.21 -11.65 0.28
N MET A 497 0.54 -11.82 -0.85
CA MET A 497 -0.29 -12.99 -1.15
C MET A 497 0.53 -14.27 -1.20
N MET A 498 1.74 -14.24 -1.80
CA MET A 498 2.65 -15.38 -1.81
C MET A 498 3.01 -15.82 -0.39
N MET A 499 3.41 -14.88 0.47
CA MET A 499 3.74 -15.15 1.86
C MET A 499 2.56 -15.74 2.63
N MET A 500 1.37 -15.13 2.53
CA MET A 500 0.19 -15.57 3.29
C MET A 500 -0.39 -16.88 2.75
N GLY A 501 -0.47 -17.05 1.43
CA GLY A 501 -0.96 -18.28 0.80
C GLY A 501 -0.10 -19.49 1.20
N LEU A 502 1.22 -19.40 1.03
CA LEU A 502 2.14 -20.48 1.41
C LEU A 502 2.14 -20.76 2.92
N HIS A 503 1.88 -19.73 3.73
CA HIS A 503 1.83 -19.88 5.17
C HIS A 503 0.54 -20.57 5.64
N PHE A 504 -0.63 -20.12 5.20
CA PHE A 504 -1.92 -20.59 5.70
C PHE A 504 -2.47 -21.78 4.92
N MET A 505 -2.35 -21.77 3.60
CA MET A 505 -2.87 -22.82 2.72
C MET A 505 -1.86 -23.92 2.43
N LYS A 506 -0.58 -23.69 2.75
CA LYS A 506 0.54 -24.62 2.49
C LYS A 506 0.74 -24.94 1.00
N GLU A 507 0.19 -24.12 0.12
CA GLU A 507 0.29 -24.18 -1.34
C GLU A 507 0.41 -22.76 -1.90
N VAL A 508 0.88 -22.62 -3.14
CA VAL A 508 1.01 -21.30 -3.78
C VAL A 508 -0.37 -20.68 -4.01
N PRO A 509 -0.56 -19.36 -3.82
CA PRO A 509 -1.85 -18.71 -4.08
C PRO A 509 -2.25 -18.68 -5.56
N PHE A 510 -1.27 -18.69 -6.47
CA PHE A 510 -1.44 -18.67 -7.92
C PHE A 510 -0.27 -19.38 -8.63
N LYS A 511 -0.56 -20.00 -9.77
CA LYS A 511 0.45 -20.69 -10.60
C LYS A 511 1.21 -19.74 -11.52
N ASP A 512 0.53 -18.76 -12.09
CA ASP A 512 1.15 -17.75 -12.97
C ASP A 512 0.83 -16.34 -12.47
N VAL A 513 1.80 -15.44 -12.54
CA VAL A 513 1.64 -13.99 -12.33
C VAL A 513 1.93 -13.29 -13.64
N TYR A 514 0.91 -12.72 -14.27
CA TYR A 514 1.07 -11.88 -15.45
C TYR A 514 1.15 -10.40 -15.05
N VAL A 515 2.33 -9.82 -15.23
CA VAL A 515 2.64 -8.42 -14.92
C VAL A 515 2.54 -7.59 -16.20
N HIS A 516 1.51 -6.74 -16.29
CA HIS A 516 1.32 -5.85 -17.43
C HIS A 516 1.94 -4.46 -17.18
N ALA A 517 2.27 -3.75 -18.26
CA ALA A 517 2.75 -2.37 -18.22
C ALA A 517 1.62 -1.39 -17.79
N LEU A 518 1.98 -0.15 -17.45
CA LEU A 518 1.01 0.86 -17.05
C LEU A 518 0.43 1.56 -18.27
N VAL A 519 -0.82 2.00 -18.15
CA VAL A 519 -1.43 2.92 -19.12
C VAL A 519 -0.95 4.33 -18.83
N ARG A 520 -0.50 4.99 -19.90
CA ARG A 520 -0.06 6.39 -19.89
C ARG A 520 -0.91 7.21 -20.84
N ASP A 521 -0.92 8.52 -20.61
CA ASP A 521 -1.52 9.43 -21.57
C ASP A 521 -0.74 9.44 -22.90
N GLU A 522 -1.26 10.20 -23.87
CA GLU A 522 -0.68 10.27 -25.21
C GLU A 522 0.77 10.80 -25.22
N ASP A 523 1.12 11.64 -24.25
CA ASP A 523 2.47 12.19 -24.05
C ASP A 523 3.41 11.22 -23.31
N GLY A 524 2.88 10.15 -22.73
CA GLY A 524 3.66 9.18 -21.96
C GLY A 524 3.89 9.57 -20.49
N LYS A 525 3.04 10.45 -19.93
CA LYS A 525 3.00 10.70 -18.48
C LYS A 525 2.09 9.68 -17.80
N LYS A 526 2.41 9.36 -16.55
CA LYS A 526 1.58 8.48 -15.72
C LYS A 526 0.22 9.15 -15.54
N MET A 527 -0.87 8.39 -15.74
CA MET A 527 -2.21 8.91 -15.46
C MET A 527 -2.42 9.01 -13.95
N SER A 528 -2.86 10.18 -13.45
CA SER A 528 -3.23 10.35 -12.04
C SER A 528 -4.34 11.37 -11.85
N LYS A 529 -5.20 11.15 -10.84
CA LYS A 529 -6.26 12.11 -10.47
C LYS A 529 -5.69 13.50 -10.15
N SER A 530 -4.48 13.57 -9.59
CA SER A 530 -3.80 14.83 -9.23
C SER A 530 -3.34 15.64 -10.45
N THR A 531 -3.00 14.98 -11.57
CA THR A 531 -2.54 15.65 -12.80
C THR A 531 -3.68 15.93 -13.79
N GLY A 532 -4.90 15.45 -13.49
CA GLY A 532 -6.10 15.70 -14.30
C GLY A 532 -6.15 14.96 -15.64
N ASN A 533 -5.14 14.14 -15.97
CA ASN A 533 -5.04 13.41 -17.24
C ASN A 533 -5.71 12.01 -17.20
N VAL A 534 -6.67 11.81 -16.29
CA VAL A 534 -7.41 10.53 -16.17
C VAL A 534 -8.57 10.52 -17.14
N ILE A 535 -8.64 9.47 -17.95
CA ILE A 535 -9.79 9.21 -18.83
C ILE A 535 -10.69 8.18 -18.16
N ASP A 536 -11.97 8.54 -17.97
CA ASP A 536 -13.01 7.62 -17.51
C ASP A 536 -13.29 6.58 -18.60
N PRO A 537 -13.21 5.27 -18.31
CA PRO A 537 -13.58 4.22 -19.25
C PRO A 537 -14.97 4.40 -19.88
N ILE A 538 -15.94 4.92 -19.13
CA ILE A 538 -17.33 5.07 -19.59
C ILE A 538 -17.46 6.05 -20.73
N THR A 539 -16.76 7.19 -20.66
CA THR A 539 -16.84 8.20 -21.74
C THR A 539 -16.31 7.65 -23.06
N VAL A 540 -15.31 6.77 -23.01
CA VAL A 540 -14.75 6.10 -24.18
C VAL A 540 -15.70 5.01 -24.70
N ILE A 541 -16.30 4.23 -23.81
CA ILE A 541 -17.31 3.22 -24.17
C ILE A 541 -18.51 3.87 -24.85
N GLU A 542 -19.06 4.95 -24.28
CA GLU A 542 -20.22 5.65 -24.85
C GLU A 542 -19.93 6.22 -26.24
N LYS A 543 -18.69 6.66 -26.49
CA LYS A 543 -18.30 7.30 -27.75
C LYS A 543 -17.90 6.30 -28.85
N TYR A 544 -17.22 5.22 -28.50
CA TYR A 544 -16.59 4.32 -29.48
C TYR A 544 -17.05 2.85 -29.39
N GLY A 545 -17.74 2.45 -28.32
CA GLY A 545 -18.11 1.06 -28.03
C GLY A 545 -17.06 0.32 -27.19
N THR A 546 -17.55 -0.61 -26.38
CA THR A 546 -16.76 -1.47 -25.50
C THR A 546 -15.80 -2.35 -26.28
N ASP A 547 -16.25 -2.94 -27.40
CA ASP A 547 -15.43 -3.85 -28.19
C ASP A 547 -14.20 -3.14 -28.79
N ALA A 548 -14.40 -1.96 -29.39
CA ALA A 548 -13.32 -1.15 -29.95
C ALA A 548 -12.31 -0.74 -28.87
N PHE A 549 -12.83 -0.33 -27.72
CA PHE A 549 -12.00 0.08 -26.58
C PHE A 549 -11.15 -1.08 -26.05
N ARG A 550 -11.77 -2.24 -25.78
CA ARG A 550 -11.07 -3.43 -25.30
C ARG A 550 -10.05 -3.95 -26.29
N PHE A 551 -10.40 -3.98 -27.58
CA PHE A 551 -9.48 -4.40 -28.62
C PHE A 551 -8.25 -3.48 -28.68
N THR A 552 -8.46 -2.17 -28.54
CA THR A 552 -7.35 -1.20 -28.43
C THR A 552 -6.43 -1.54 -27.26
N LEU A 553 -6.98 -1.73 -26.06
CA LEU A 553 -6.20 -2.06 -24.87
C LEU A 553 -5.42 -3.36 -25.04
N ALA A 554 -6.06 -4.41 -25.54
CA ALA A 554 -5.44 -5.72 -25.73
C ALA A 554 -4.34 -5.70 -26.80
N ALA A 555 -4.58 -5.03 -27.94
CA ALA A 555 -3.61 -4.93 -29.03
C ALA A 555 -2.34 -4.17 -28.61
N PHE A 556 -2.47 -3.20 -27.71
CA PHE A 556 -1.34 -2.42 -27.19
C PHE A 556 -0.73 -2.99 -25.91
N ALA A 557 -1.31 -4.05 -25.33
CA ALA A 557 -0.76 -4.73 -24.16
C ALA A 557 0.51 -5.55 -24.45
N ALA A 558 1.07 -5.45 -25.67
CA ALA A 558 2.29 -6.14 -26.07
C ALA A 558 3.44 -5.87 -25.09
N GLN A 559 4.12 -6.95 -24.68
CA GLN A 559 5.05 -6.95 -23.56
C GLN A 559 6.23 -5.97 -23.76
N GLY A 560 6.54 -5.20 -22.72
CA GLY A 560 7.78 -4.40 -22.62
C GLY A 560 7.66 -2.90 -22.94
N ARG A 561 6.47 -2.36 -23.25
CA ARG A 561 6.26 -0.91 -23.43
C ARG A 561 4.98 -0.44 -22.75
N ASP A 562 5.02 0.76 -22.19
CA ASP A 562 3.84 1.40 -21.63
C ASP A 562 2.76 1.63 -22.70
N VAL A 563 1.50 1.45 -22.31
CA VAL A 563 0.35 1.62 -23.20
C VAL A 563 0.06 3.12 -23.30
N LYS A 564 0.53 3.76 -24.38
CA LYS A 564 0.15 5.15 -24.70
C LYS A 564 -1.27 5.17 -25.26
N MET A 565 -2.20 5.61 -24.43
CA MET A 565 -3.62 5.65 -24.79
C MET A 565 -3.95 6.97 -25.51
N SER A 566 -4.64 6.87 -26.65
CA SER A 566 -5.16 8.02 -27.39
C SER A 566 -6.52 7.65 -27.97
N GLU A 567 -7.50 8.54 -27.83
CA GLU A 567 -8.85 8.33 -28.38
C GLU A 567 -8.85 8.06 -29.88
N LYS A 568 -7.93 8.69 -30.63
CA LYS A 568 -7.78 8.45 -32.08
C LYS A 568 -7.50 6.99 -32.42
N ARG A 569 -6.82 6.26 -31.52
CA ARG A 569 -6.55 4.83 -31.70
C ARG A 569 -7.81 3.99 -31.49
N VAL A 570 -8.64 4.37 -30.50
CA VAL A 570 -9.93 3.70 -30.26
C VAL A 570 -10.85 3.89 -31.45
N ASP A 571 -10.89 5.09 -32.02
CA ASP A 571 -11.66 5.37 -33.23
C ASP A 571 -11.18 4.52 -34.43
N GLY A 572 -9.86 4.37 -34.58
CA GLY A 572 -9.27 3.44 -35.55
C GLY A 572 -9.78 2.00 -35.39
N TYR A 573 -9.85 1.48 -34.17
CA TYR A 573 -10.38 0.13 -33.91
C TYR A 573 -11.90 0.05 -33.97
N ARG A 574 -12.64 1.15 -33.79
CA ARG A 574 -14.08 1.21 -34.10
C ARG A 574 -14.34 0.91 -35.57
N HIS A 575 -13.50 1.43 -36.48
CA HIS A 575 -13.59 1.07 -37.91
C HIS A 575 -13.31 -0.42 -38.15
N PHE A 576 -12.38 -1.02 -37.41
CA PHE A 576 -12.10 -2.46 -37.49
C PHE A 576 -13.31 -3.30 -37.04
N VAL A 577 -13.95 -2.95 -35.91
CA VAL A 577 -15.18 -3.63 -35.46
C VAL A 577 -16.31 -3.49 -36.48
N ASN A 578 -16.49 -2.28 -37.04
CA ASN A 578 -17.46 -2.07 -38.11
C ASN A 578 -17.12 -2.87 -39.40
N LYS A 579 -15.84 -3.14 -39.66
CA LYS A 579 -15.43 -4.00 -40.77
C LYS A 579 -15.82 -5.45 -40.53
N LEU A 580 -15.67 -5.97 -39.31
CA LEU A 580 -16.15 -7.31 -38.92
C LEU A 580 -17.67 -7.42 -39.05
N TRP A 581 -18.41 -6.41 -38.59
CA TRP A 581 -19.86 -6.34 -38.75
C TRP A 581 -20.29 -6.39 -40.22
N ASN A 582 -19.64 -5.58 -41.07
CA ASN A 582 -19.94 -5.57 -42.50
C ASN A 582 -19.60 -6.90 -43.19
N ALA A 583 -18.54 -7.57 -42.77
CA ALA A 583 -18.21 -8.91 -43.27
C ALA A 583 -19.27 -9.93 -42.86
N ALA A 584 -19.68 -9.97 -41.58
CA ALA A 584 -20.74 -10.85 -41.09
C ALA A 584 -22.08 -10.57 -41.78
N ARG A 585 -22.44 -9.29 -41.92
CA ARG A 585 -23.62 -8.83 -42.65
C ARG A 585 -23.59 -9.30 -44.11
N PHE A 586 -22.46 -9.15 -44.80
CA PHE A 586 -22.30 -9.61 -46.16
C PHE A 586 -22.48 -11.12 -46.26
N SER A 587 -21.86 -11.90 -45.37
CA SER A 587 -22.04 -13.36 -45.36
C SER A 587 -23.50 -13.76 -45.12
N LEU A 588 -24.17 -13.18 -44.11
CA LEU A 588 -25.59 -13.46 -43.81
C LEU A 588 -26.56 -13.06 -44.94
N MET A 589 -26.15 -12.17 -45.85
CA MET A 589 -26.93 -11.86 -47.04
C MET A 589 -26.87 -12.95 -48.12
N HIS A 590 -25.84 -13.80 -48.08
CA HIS A 590 -25.51 -14.78 -49.12
C HIS A 590 -25.50 -16.24 -48.61
N ILE A 591 -25.69 -16.46 -47.31
CA ILE A 591 -25.97 -17.79 -46.74
C ILE A 591 -27.49 -17.97 -46.77
N ASP A 592 -27.98 -18.93 -47.55
CA ASP A 592 -29.40 -19.31 -47.55
C ASP A 592 -29.78 -19.94 -46.19
N GLU A 593 -31.03 -19.76 -45.76
CA GLU A 593 -31.54 -20.30 -44.48
C GLU A 593 -31.51 -21.84 -44.42
N ASP A 594 -31.32 -22.52 -45.56
CA ASP A 594 -31.35 -23.98 -45.73
C ASP A 594 -29.97 -24.67 -45.72
N VAL A 595 -28.90 -23.98 -45.30
CA VAL A 595 -27.59 -24.64 -45.15
C VAL A 595 -27.60 -25.48 -43.86
N GLU A 596 -27.86 -26.79 -43.97
CA GLU A 596 -27.55 -27.75 -42.91
C GLU A 596 -26.05 -27.63 -42.57
N LEU A 597 -25.77 -27.16 -41.35
CA LEU A 597 -24.42 -27.19 -40.79
C LEU A 597 -24.03 -28.66 -40.56
N PRO A 598 -22.81 -29.08 -40.94
CA PRO A 598 -22.34 -30.45 -40.74
C PRO A 598 -22.23 -30.87 -39.27
#